data_AF-A0A6B0WAV5-F1
#
_entry.id   AF-A0A6B0WAV5-F1
#
_cell.length_a   1.000
_cell.length_b   1.000
_cell.length_c   1.000
_cell.angle_alpha   90.00
_cell.angle_beta   90.00
_cell.angle_gamma   90.00
#
_symmetry.space_group_name_H-M   'P 1'
#
loop_
_entity.id
_entity.type
_entity.pdbx_description
1 polymer ?
#
loop_
_entity_poly.entity_id
_entity_poly.type
_entity_poly.pdbx_seq_one_letter_code
_entity_poly.pdbx_strand_id
1 'polypeptide(L)' 'MDQQAVDAYREAYGAWQKQLEQVHAFMLDGEPLHPSRIKGLLNREATAKERYDEARRALLGIGD' A
#
# COMPACT_ATOMS: atom_id res chain seq x y z
N MET A 1 -3.59 23.38 2.67
CA MET A 1 -3.03 22.01 2.66
C MET A 1 -1.91 22.03 1.64
N ASP A 2 -0.72 21.56 2.01
CA ASP A 2 0.42 21.55 1.08
C ASP A 2 0.09 20.65 -0.13
N GLN A 3 0.16 21.22 -1.33
CA GLN A 3 -0.17 20.52 -2.57
C GLN A 3 0.77 19.33 -2.80
N GLN A 4 2.05 19.47 -2.40
CA GLN A 4 3.02 18.40 -2.50
C GLN A 4 2.67 17.22 -1.58
N ALA A 5 2.23 17.50 -0.35
CA ALA A 5 1.76 16.48 0.59
C ALA A 5 0.48 15.77 0.08
N VAL A 6 -0.44 16.51 -0.54
CA VAL A 6 -1.66 15.94 -1.13
C VAL A 6 -1.33 14.97 -2.28
N ASP A 7 -0.40 15.34 -3.15
CA ASP A 7 -0.02 14.51 -4.29
C ASP A 7 0.77 13.27 -3.84
N ALA A 8 1.68 13.42 -2.88
CA ALA A 8 2.40 12.29 -2.27
C ALA A 8 1.44 11.30 -1.59
N TYR A 9 0.43 11.80 -0.87
CA TYR A 9 -0.62 10.97 -0.29
C TYR A 9 -1.38 10.18 -1.35
N ARG A 10 -1.82 10.84 -2.43
CA ARG A 10 -2.59 10.19 -3.51
C ARG A 10 -1.78 9.11 -4.21
N GLU A 11 -0.51 9.38 -4.47
CA GLU A 11 0.41 8.41 -5.07
C GLU A 11 0.59 7.18 -4.16
N ALA A 12 0.92 7.40 -2.89
CA ALA A 12 1.14 6.32 -1.94
C ALA A 12 -0.14 5.49 -1.69
N TYR A 13 -1.29 6.16 -1.58
CA TYR A 13 -2.58 5.50 -1.46
C TYR A 13 -2.89 4.62 -2.68
N GLY A 14 -2.72 5.15 -3.90
CA GLY A 14 -2.95 4.39 -5.12
C GLY A 14 -2.00 3.19 -5.27
N ALA A 15 -0.74 3.34 -4.87
CA ALA A 15 0.24 2.25 -4.87
C ALA A 15 -0.16 1.13 -3.89
N TRP A 16 -0.60 1.49 -2.67
CA TRP A 16 -1.07 0.52 -1.68
C TRP A 16 -2.33 -0.21 -2.14
N GLN A 17 -3.33 0.51 -2.66
CA GLN A 17 -4.57 -0.10 -3.18
C GLN A 17 -4.27 -1.17 -4.24
N LYS A 18 -3.34 -0.92 -5.18
CA LYS A 18 -2.93 -1.91 -6.19
C LYS A 18 -2.30 -3.17 -5.60
N GLN A 19 -1.51 -3.05 -4.51
CA GLN A 19 -0.96 -4.24 -3.85
C GLN A 19 -2.03 -4.98 -3.05
N LEU A 20 -2.94 -4.24 -2.41
CA LEU A 20 -4.05 -4.80 -1.64
C LEU A 20 -5.02 -5.58 -2.53
N GLU A 21 -5.32 -5.08 -3.73
CA GLU A 21 -6.09 -5.80 -4.75
C GLU A 21 -5.46 -7.16 -5.09
N GLN A 22 -4.14 -7.23 -5.25
CA GLN A 22 -3.45 -8.50 -5.51
C GLN A 22 -3.51 -9.46 -4.32
N VAL A 23 -3.44 -8.93 -3.09
CA VAL A 23 -3.60 -9.73 -1.87
C VAL A 23 -5.02 -10.28 -1.81
N HIS A 24 -6.03 -9.46 -2.08
CA HIS A 24 -7.43 -9.89 -2.08
C HIS A 24 -7.73 -10.91 -3.18
N ALA A 25 -7.20 -10.71 -4.39
CA ALA A 25 -7.35 -11.68 -5.46
C ALA A 25 -6.83 -13.07 -5.05
N PHE A 26 -5.67 -13.12 -4.39
CA PHE A 26 -5.12 -14.37 -3.84
C PHE A 26 -5.94 -14.92 -2.67
N MET A 27 -6.29 -14.09 -1.69
CA MET A 27 -6.87 -14.55 -0.42
C MET A 27 -8.39 -14.78 -0.46
N LEU A 28 -9.12 -13.99 -1.25
CA LEU A 28 -10.58 -13.94 -1.27
C LEU A 28 -11.14 -14.54 -2.56
N ASP A 29 -10.51 -14.27 -3.70
CA ASP A 29 -10.99 -14.73 -5.01
C ASP A 29 -10.37 -16.07 -5.44
N GLY A 30 -9.38 -16.56 -4.67
CA GLY A 30 -8.75 -17.86 -4.88
C GLY A 30 -7.79 -17.92 -6.08
N GLU A 31 -7.26 -16.77 -6.52
CA GLU A 31 -6.30 -16.75 -7.62
C GLU A 31 -5.06 -17.60 -7.28
N PRO A 32 -4.64 -18.52 -8.17
CA PRO A 32 -3.54 -19.43 -7.86
C PRO A 32 -2.20 -18.69 -7.82
N LEU A 33 -1.56 -18.75 -6.66
CA LEU A 33 -0.21 -18.21 -6.45
C LEU A 33 0.74 -19.30 -5.98
N HIS A 34 1.88 -19.44 -6.64
CA HIS A 34 2.92 -20.37 -6.21
C HIS A 34 3.35 -20.07 -4.75
N PRO A 35 3.49 -21.07 -3.86
CA PRO A 35 3.78 -20.85 -2.44
C PRO A 35 4.99 -19.96 -2.16
N SER A 36 6.06 -20.06 -2.96
CA SER A 36 7.25 -19.21 -2.82
C SER A 36 7.00 -17.73 -3.07
N ARG A 37 5.91 -17.37 -3.76
CA ARG A 37 5.53 -15.98 -4.09
C ARG A 37 4.62 -15.34 -3.04
N ILE A 38 4.01 -16.13 -2.15
CA ILE A 38 3.08 -15.63 -1.12
C ILE A 38 3.78 -14.62 -0.22
N LYS A 39 4.96 -14.95 0.32
CA LYS A 39 5.73 -14.03 1.17
C LYS A 39 6.06 -12.72 0.44
N GLY A 40 6.42 -12.80 -0.84
CA GLY A 40 6.73 -11.62 -1.65
C GLY A 40 5.51 -10.73 -1.89
N LEU A 41 4.34 -11.32 -2.11
CA LEU A 41 3.07 -10.60 -2.23
C LEU A 41 2.74 -9.83 -0.95
N LEU A 42 2.75 -10.51 0.20
CA LEU A 42 2.44 -9.91 1.49
C LEU A 42 3.43 -8.81 1.87
N ASN A 43 4.72 -9.02 1.63
CA ASN A 43 5.74 -8.01 1.91
C ASN A 43 5.55 -6.74 1.05
N ARG A 44 5.18 -6.88 -0.23
CA ARG A 44 4.93 -5.71 -1.08
C ARG A 44 3.72 -4.90 -0.63
N GLU A 45 2.64 -5.56 -0.20
CA GLU A 45 1.48 -4.87 0.37
C GLU A 45 1.86 -4.14 1.66
N ALA A 46 2.55 -4.81 2.59
CA ALA A 46 2.97 -4.22 3.85
C ALA A 46 3.88 -2.99 3.63
N THR A 47 4.90 -3.09 2.77
CA THR A 47 5.79 -1.95 2.46
C THR A 47 5.04 -0.81 1.77
N ALA A 48 4.06 -1.10 0.90
CA ALA A 48 3.25 -0.05 0.29
C ALA A 48 2.35 0.65 1.32
N LYS A 49 1.79 -0.12 2.27
CA LYS A 49 1.00 0.41 3.38
C LYS A 49 1.82 1.32 4.29
N GLU A 50 3.06 0.93 4.63
CA GLU A 50 3.98 1.75 5.43
C GLU A 50 4.19 3.14 4.81
N ARG A 51 4.50 3.19 3.51
CA ARG A 51 4.66 4.44 2.75
C ARG A 51 3.38 5.27 2.71
N TYR A 52 2.23 4.62 2.55
CA TYR A 52 0.94 5.28 2.62
C TYR A 52 0.69 5.88 4.02
N ASP A 53 0.97 5.15 5.08
CA ASP A 53 0.80 5.64 6.45
C ASP A 53 1.76 6.81 6.76
N GLU A 54 3.00 6.78 6.25
CA GLU A 54 3.94 7.91 6.31
C GLU A 54 3.39 9.14 5.59
N ALA A 55 2.93 8.99 4.34
CA ALA A 55 2.35 10.09 3.57
C ALA A 55 1.07 10.63 4.24
N ARG A 56 0.27 9.77 4.87
CA ARG A 56 -0.92 10.17 5.64
C ARG A 56 -0.53 10.99 6.88
N ARG A 57 0.48 10.56 7.64
CA ARG A 57 0.98 11.33 8.79
C ARG A 57 1.51 12.69 8.37
N ALA A 58 2.31 12.74 7.30
CA ALA A 58 2.83 13.99 6.74
C ALA A 58 1.71 14.93 6.31
N LEU A 59 0.69 14.42 5.61
CA LEU A 59 -0.48 15.20 5.17
C LEU A 59 -1.27 15.80 6.34
N LEU A 60 -1.35 15.08 7.45
CA LEU A 60 -2.02 15.53 8.68
C LEU A 60 -1.14 16.43 9.56
N GLY A 61 0.15 16.59 9.24
CA GLY A 61 1.11 17.33 10.06
C GLY A 61 1.48 16.61 11.36
N ILE A 62 1.36 15.27 11.40
CA ILE A 62 1.63 14.41 12.57
C ILE A 62 2.97 13.66 12.36
N GLY A 63 3.98 14.32 11.79
CA GLY A 63 5.31 13.72 11.68
C GLY A 63 5.92 13.53 13.06
N ASP A 64 6.54 12.37 13.30
CA ASP A 64 7.31 12.08 14.52
C ASP A 64 8.42 13.12 14.77
#